data_AF-A0A520HTN1-F1
#
_entry.id   AF-A0A520HTN1-F1
#
_cell.length_a   1.000
_cell.length_b   1.000
_cell.length_c   1.000
_cell.angle_alpha   90.00
_cell.angle_beta   90.00
_cell.angle_gamma   90.00
#
_symmetry.space_group_name_H-M   'P 1'
#
loop_
_entity.id
_entity.type
_entity.pdbx_description
1 polymer ?
#
loop_
_entity_poly.entity_id
_entity_poly.type
_entity_poly.pdbx_seq_one_letter_code
_entity_poly.pdbx_strand_id
1 'polypeptide(L)'
;MAIVVAVGRQALETIGGPGFGVGYPVLIALSAAGCVELTIVGLETVMTANGRGAHDVFVARGVSVAIMAVAAWVLIPMLSSLGMALAVLVGSISAGVLLMIRLPSVIAR
;
A
#
# COMPACT_ATOMS: atom_id res chain seq x y z
N MET A 1 -12.62 -1.59 1.58
CA MET A 1 -12.52 -3.07 1.63
C MET A 1 -13.85 -3.80 1.50
N ALA A 2 -14.86 -3.55 2.33
CA ALA A 2 -16.12 -4.32 2.31
C ALA A 2 -16.76 -4.42 0.90
N ILE A 3 -16.77 -3.32 0.15
CA ILE A 3 -17.29 -3.28 -1.23
C ILE A 3 -16.51 -4.22 -2.16
N VAL A 4 -15.17 -4.21 -2.08
CA VAL A 4 -14.31 -5.05 -2.93
C VAL A 4 -14.50 -6.53 -2.59
N VAL A 5 -14.66 -6.88 -1.31
CA VAL A 5 -14.93 -8.25 -0.90
C VAL A 5 -16.30 -8.72 -1.39
N ALA A 6 -17.31 -7.85 -1.34
CA ALA A 6 -18.68 -8.19 -1.72
C ALA A 6 -18.87 -8.31 -3.25
N VAL A 7 -18.26 -7.40 -4.03
CA VAL A 7 -18.59 -7.25 -5.47
C VAL A 7 -17.36 -7.40 -6.37
N GLY A 8 -16.13 -7.44 -5.83
CA GLY A 8 -14.91 -7.35 -6.62
C GLY A 8 -14.73 -8.47 -7.66
N ARG A 9 -15.05 -9.72 -7.31
CA ARG A 9 -14.98 -10.83 -8.28
C ARG A 9 -16.00 -10.68 -9.40
N GLN A 10 -17.24 -10.34 -9.05
CA GLN A 10 -18.30 -10.13 -10.04
C GLN A 10 -17.97 -8.95 -10.97
N ALA A 11 -17.42 -7.87 -10.43
CA ALA A 11 -16.95 -6.73 -11.21
C ALA A 11 -15.80 -7.12 -12.17
N LEU A 12 -14.87 -7.99 -11.75
CA LEU A 12 -13.81 -8.47 -12.63
C LEU A 12 -14.36 -9.32 -13.79
N GLU A 13 -15.32 -10.19 -13.51
CA GLU A 13 -15.92 -11.06 -14.51
C GLU A 13 -16.83 -10.28 -15.47
N THR A 14 -17.50 -9.21 -15.03
CA THR A 14 -18.33 -8.36 -15.89
C THR A 14 -17.51 -7.41 -16.77
N ILE A 15 -16.40 -6.87 -16.26
CA ILE A 15 -15.56 -5.90 -16.99
C ILE A 15 -14.53 -6.62 -17.87
N GLY A 16 -13.83 -7.62 -17.32
CA GLY A 16 -12.77 -8.35 -18.03
C GLY A 16 -13.28 -9.55 -18.83
N GLY A 17 -14.47 -10.05 -18.53
CA GLY A 17 -15.05 -11.23 -19.15
C GLY A 17 -14.82 -12.54 -18.36
N PRO A 18 -15.43 -13.64 -18.83
CA PRO A 18 -15.40 -14.93 -18.14
C PRO A 18 -13.97 -15.49 -18.11
N GLY A 19 -13.35 -15.46 -16.93
CA GLY A 19 -11.96 -15.88 -16.70
C GLY A 19 -11.14 -14.88 -15.88
N PHE A 20 -11.56 -13.60 -15.85
CA PHE A 20 -10.86 -12.56 -15.08
C PHE A 20 -11.07 -12.66 -13.56
N GLY A 21 -12.02 -13.48 -13.10
CA GLY A 21 -12.20 -13.79 -11.68
C GLY A 21 -10.95 -14.38 -11.01
N VAL A 22 -10.03 -14.97 -11.78
CA VAL A 22 -8.73 -15.46 -11.28
C VAL A 22 -7.86 -14.32 -10.73
N GLY A 23 -8.05 -13.08 -11.20
CA GLY A 23 -7.35 -11.89 -10.70
C GLY A 23 -7.88 -11.37 -9.36
N TYR A 24 -8.95 -11.96 -8.81
CA TYR A 24 -9.57 -11.50 -7.56
C TYR A 24 -8.60 -11.40 -6.37
N PRO A 25 -7.66 -12.33 -6.14
CA PRO A 25 -6.67 -12.20 -5.07
C PRO A 25 -5.74 -10.98 -5.24
N VAL A 26 -5.37 -10.66 -6.49
CA VAL A 26 -4.58 -9.46 -6.82
C VAL A 26 -5.37 -8.21 -6.48
N LEU A 27 -6.65 -8.17 -6.84
CA LEU A 27 -7.55 -7.05 -6.52
C LEU A 27 -7.67 -6.84 -5.01
N ILE A 28 -7.79 -7.91 -4.23
CA ILE A 28 -7.88 -7.83 -2.76
C ILE A 28 -6.59 -7.26 -2.16
N ALA A 29 -5.42 -7.75 -2.58
CA ALA A 29 -4.14 -7.27 -2.09
C ALA A 29 -3.91 -5.78 -2.42
N LEU A 30 -4.19 -5.36 -3.66
CA LEU A 30 -4.08 -3.96 -4.06
C LEU A 30 -5.10 -3.06 -3.35
N SER A 31 -6.32 -3.54 -3.15
CA SER A 31 -7.33 -2.78 -2.40
C SER A 31 -6.93 -2.61 -0.94
N ALA A 32 -6.32 -3.62 -0.33
CA ALA A 32 -5.77 -3.52 1.01
C ALA A 32 -4.67 -2.46 1.08
N ALA A 33 -3.75 -2.49 0.10
CA ALA A 33 -2.68 -1.49 0.00
C ALA A 33 -3.25 -0.09 -0.13
N GLY A 34 -4.26 0.10 -0.99
CA GLY A 34 -4.96 1.39 -1.15
C GLY A 34 -5.60 1.90 0.14
N CYS A 35 -6.19 1.03 0.96
CA CYS A 35 -6.72 1.43 2.26
C CYS A 35 -5.63 1.88 3.25
N VAL A 36 -4.46 1.25 3.21
CA VAL A 36 -3.30 1.67 4.00
C VAL A 36 -2.80 3.03 3.50
N GLU A 37 -2.69 3.23 2.19
CA GLU A 37 -2.26 4.49 1.59
C GLU A 37 -3.18 5.66 1.94
N LEU A 38 -4.50 5.45 1.99
CA LEU A 38 -5.43 6.50 2.45
C LEU A 38 -5.13 6.96 3.89
N THR A 39 -4.74 6.04 4.76
CA THR A 39 -4.32 6.37 6.12
C THR A 39 -3.00 7.15 6.12
N ILE A 40 -2.06 6.72 5.27
CA ILE A 40 -0.76 7.38 5.13
C ILE A 40 -0.91 8.81 4.64
N VAL A 41 -1.74 9.08 3.64
CA VAL A 41 -1.98 10.44 3.12
C VAL A 41 -2.45 11.38 4.24
N GLY A 42 -3.30 10.89 5.16
CA GLY A 42 -3.69 11.65 6.35
C GLY A 42 -2.51 11.96 7.27
N LEU A 43 -1.67 10.97 7.56
CA LEU A 43 -0.47 11.15 8.39
C LEU A 43 0.54 12.12 7.76
N GLU A 44 0.80 11.98 6.47
CA GLU A 44 1.72 12.86 5.73
C GLU A 44 1.24 14.31 5.75
N THR A 45 -0.07 14.52 5.56
CA THR A 45 -0.68 15.85 5.63
C THR A 45 -0.48 16.48 7.01
N VAL A 46 -0.73 15.72 8.09
CA VAL A 46 -0.53 16.20 9.47
C VAL A 46 0.94 16.52 9.75
N MET A 47 1.87 15.66 9.32
CA MET A 47 3.31 15.84 9.55
C MET A 47 3.90 17.01 8.74
N THR A 48 3.36 17.30 7.56
CA THR A 48 3.86 18.34 6.67
C THR A 48 3.19 19.70 6.86
N ALA A 49 2.00 19.76 7.47
CA ALA A 49 1.22 21.00 7.65
C ALA A 49 2.01 22.14 8.34
N ASN A 50 2.92 21.82 9.27
CA ASN A 50 3.74 22.80 10.00
C ASN A 50 5.20 22.86 9.50
N GLY A 51 5.52 22.24 8.36
CA GLY A 51 6.88 22.20 7.79
C GLY A 51 7.91 21.38 8.58
N ARG A 52 7.48 20.71 9.66
CA ARG A 52 8.37 20.06 10.65
C ARG A 52 8.61 18.56 10.40
N GLY A 53 7.80 17.90 9.57
CA GLY A 53 7.90 16.46 9.30
C GLY A 53 8.17 16.09 7.84
N ALA A 54 8.45 17.05 6.95
CA ALA A 54 8.64 16.78 5.52
C ALA A 54 9.83 15.86 5.23
N HIS A 55 10.95 16.04 5.95
CA HIS A 55 12.11 15.16 5.82
C HIS A 55 11.80 13.73 6.27
N ASP A 56 11.10 13.55 7.40
CA ASP A 56 10.75 12.21 7.91
C ASP A 56 9.80 11.49 6.95
N VAL A 57 8.85 12.21 6.37
CA VAL A 57 7.95 11.65 5.33
C VAL A 57 8.75 11.20 4.11
N PHE A 58 9.66 12.03 3.62
CA PHE A 58 10.51 11.68 2.47
C PHE A 58 11.35 10.43 2.73
N VAL A 59 12.00 10.36 3.89
CA VAL A 59 12.82 9.20 4.28
C VAL A 59 11.95 7.95 4.43
N ALA A 60 10.78 8.05 5.07
CA ALA A 60 9.86 6.92 5.22
C ALA A 60 9.42 6.37 3.85
N ARG A 61 9.10 7.26 2.89
CA ARG A 61 8.75 6.86 1.53
C ARG A 61 9.92 6.23 0.79
N GLY A 62 11.11 6.84 0.85
CA GLY A 62 12.31 6.26 0.23
C GLY A 62 12.61 4.84 0.72
N VAL A 63 12.55 4.63 2.05
CA VAL A 63 12.75 3.31 2.65
C VAL A 63 11.64 2.33 2.24
N SER A 64 10.37 2.76 2.24
CA SER A 64 9.26 1.89 1.83
C SER A 64 9.33 1.45 0.37
N VAL A 65 9.81 2.32 -0.53
CA VAL A 65 10.01 1.99 -1.95
C VAL A 65 11.14 0.98 -2.10
N ALA A 66 12.23 1.13 -1.34
CA ALA A 66 13.31 0.15 -1.32
C ALA A 66 12.82 -1.22 -0.82
N ILE A 67 12.02 -1.23 0.26
CA ILE A 67 11.39 -2.46 0.79
C ILE A 67 10.47 -3.08 -0.27
N MET A 68 9.63 -2.28 -0.92
CA MET A 68 8.74 -2.73 -2.00
C MET A 68 9.54 -3.35 -3.15
N ALA A 69 10.64 -2.74 -3.58
CA ALA A 69 11.48 -3.23 -4.66
C ALA A 69 12.13 -4.58 -4.31
N VAL A 70 12.65 -4.71 -3.08
CA VAL A 70 13.21 -5.98 -2.58
C VAL A 70 12.12 -7.05 -2.48
N ALA A 71 10.95 -6.71 -1.94
CA ALA A 71 9.81 -7.62 -1.85
C ALA A 71 9.34 -8.08 -3.23
N ALA A 72 9.29 -7.16 -4.21
CA ALA A 72 8.92 -7.47 -5.58
C ALA A 72 9.93 -8.43 -6.23
N TRP A 73 11.23 -8.17 -6.06
CA TRP A 73 12.28 -9.03 -6.60
C TRP A 73 12.20 -10.48 -6.08
N VAL A 74 11.76 -10.65 -4.83
CA VAL A 74 11.57 -11.98 -4.21
C VAL A 74 10.22 -12.61 -4.59
N LEU A 75 9.13 -11.84 -4.57
CA LEU A 75 7.77 -12.39 -4.69
C LEU A 75 7.32 -12.61 -6.13
N ILE A 76 7.78 -11.78 -7.09
CA ILE A 76 7.44 -11.93 -8.52
C ILE A 76 7.84 -13.31 -9.07
N PRO A 77 9.07 -13.85 -8.87
CA PRO A 77 9.43 -15.15 -9.42
C PRO A 77 8.60 -16.31 -8.82
N MET A 78 8.05 -16.13 -7.61
CA MET A 78 7.27 -17.18 -6.94
C MET A 78 5.78 -17.11 -7.26
N LEU A 79 5.23 -15.91 -7.41
CA LEU A 79 3.77 -15.65 -7.42
C LEU A 79 3.30 -14.81 -8.62
N SER A 80 4.20 -14.48 -9.56
CA SER A 80 3.93 -13.68 -10.74
C SER A 80 3.21 -12.36 -10.40
N SER A 81 2.01 -12.13 -10.93
CA SER A 81 1.20 -10.92 -10.72
C SER A 81 0.75 -10.70 -9.28
N LEU A 82 0.42 -11.78 -8.55
CA LEU A 82 0.09 -11.69 -7.13
C LEU A 82 1.31 -11.27 -6.31
N GLY A 83 2.50 -11.71 -6.70
CA GLY A 83 3.76 -11.32 -6.07
C GLY A 83 3.96 -9.81 -6.08
N MET A 84 3.68 -9.15 -7.21
CA MET A 84 3.76 -7.69 -7.30
C MET A 84 2.72 -7.00 -6.41
N ALA A 85 1.47 -7.48 -6.38
CA ALA A 85 0.43 -6.89 -5.53
C ALA A 85 0.74 -7.01 -4.04
N LEU A 86 1.30 -8.15 -3.61
CA LEU A 86 1.77 -8.32 -2.23
C LEU A 86 2.98 -7.45 -1.92
N ALA A 87 3.91 -7.28 -2.87
CA ALA A 87 5.05 -6.38 -2.68
C ALA A 87 4.59 -4.93 -2.46
N VAL A 88 3.59 -4.45 -3.22
CA VAL A 88 2.97 -3.13 -3.00
C VAL A 88 2.36 -3.05 -1.61
N LEU A 89 1.60 -4.06 -1.18
CA LEU A 89 1.00 -4.09 0.16
C LEU A 89 2.07 -4.01 1.26
N VAL A 90 3.16 -4.77 1.13
CA VAL A 90 4.29 -4.74 2.07
C VAL A 90 4.94 -3.36 2.10
N GLY A 91 5.16 -2.76 0.93
CA GLY A 91 5.65 -1.38 0.80
C GLY A 91 4.75 -0.38 1.55
N SER A 92 3.45 -0.39 1.27
CA SER A 92 2.49 0.50 1.93
C SER A 92 2.43 0.28 3.45
N ILE A 93 2.41 -0.96 3.93
CA ILE A 93 2.45 -1.25 5.37
C ILE A 93 3.73 -0.70 6.00
N SER A 94 4.88 -0.90 5.35
CA SER A 94 6.16 -0.40 5.86
C SER A 94 6.18 1.13 5.95
N ALA A 95 5.64 1.85 4.95
CA ALA A 95 5.51 3.30 4.99
C ALA A 95 4.62 3.75 6.17
N GLY A 96 3.45 3.12 6.34
CA GLY A 96 2.52 3.43 7.43
C GLY A 96 3.14 3.22 8.80
N VAL A 97 3.85 2.11 9.01
CA VAL A 97 4.55 1.82 10.27
C VAL A 97 5.64 2.85 10.54
N LEU A 98 6.47 3.18 9.55
CA LEU A 98 7.55 4.16 9.72
C LEU A 98 7.02 5.55 10.09
N LEU A 99 5.95 6.00 9.44
CA LEU A 99 5.32 7.29 9.75
C LEU A 99 4.67 7.27 11.14
N MET A 100 3.97 6.19 11.49
CA MET A 100 3.30 6.08 12.79
C MET A 100 4.30 6.12 13.96
N ILE A 101 5.49 5.53 13.80
CA ILE A 101 6.58 5.60 14.78
C ILE A 101 7.16 7.02 14.88
N ARG A 102 7.25 7.75 13.76
CA ARG A 102 7.84 9.10 13.72
C ARG A 102 6.86 10.21 14.13
N LEU A 103 5.57 9.98 14.00
CA LEU A 103 4.51 10.95 14.27
C LEU A 103 4.64 11.65 15.64
N PRO A 104 4.86 10.95 16.78
CA PRO A 104 4.97 11.61 18.09
C PRO A 104 6.15 12.58 18.16
N SER A 105 7.26 12.25 17.50
CA SER A 105 8.48 13.07 17.51
C SER A 105 8.34 14.37 16.72
N VAL A 106 7.42 14.41 15.76
CA VAL A 106 7.11 15.59 14.95
C VAL A 106 6.06 16.47 15.64
N ILE A 107 5.08 15.88 16.31
CA ILE A 107 4.03 16.62 17.04
C ILE A 107 4.57 17.26 18.32
N ALA A 108 5.51 16.61 19.02
CA ALA A 108 6.06 17.11 20.29
C ALA A 108 7.10 18.25 20.14
N ARG A 109 7.48 18.63 18.91
CA ARG A 109 8.40 19.74 18.61
C ARG A 109 7.64 20.99 18.20
#